data_AF-A0A9E4HWK6-F1
#
_entry.id   AF-A0A9E4HWK6-F1
#
_cell.length_a   1.000
_cell.length_b   1.000
_cell.length_c   1.000
_cell.angle_alpha   90.00
_cell.angle_beta   90.00
_cell.angle_gamma   90.00
#
_symmetry.space_group_name_H-M   'P 1'
#
loop_
_entity.id
_entity.type
_entity.pdbx_description
1 polymer ?
#
loop_
_entity_poly.entity_id
_entity_poly.type
_entity_poly.pdbx_seq_one_letter_code
_entity_poly.pdbx_strand_id
1 'polypeptide(L)'
;MPVGSRPNISGRAEWFQHQVQIGHPDHVVYPAKAQDLPMQEPVYPLTAGLTPKVLAKALVAALDRLPDLPEWIPANVMTRFNWPDWNTASRSVHHPVKPHDLMPGSPDRARLAYDELLANQLALALVRQQSSRDKGRVFAGDGHLRQHLRDNLPYTLTGAQDRVIREILTDQHDSDRMLRLVQGDVGAGKPLVALFAMLNVVETGAQTALLAPTEILARQHHATLTDLLAPLGITPRLLLGKMKTAERREVGEGLADGSISIVVGTHALLSDSVTFHDLGMAVVDEQHRFCVRQRLVLGQKGDGVDVLVMTATPIPRTL
;
A
#
# COMPACT_ATOMS: atom_id res chain seq x y z
N MET A 1 10.95 -9.73 -55.92
CA MET A 1 11.97 -8.65 -56.03
C MET A 1 12.48 -8.62 -57.47
N PRO A 2 12.83 -7.45 -58.05
CA PRO A 2 13.39 -7.36 -59.40
C PRO A 2 14.69 -8.18 -59.51
N VAL A 3 14.82 -8.94 -60.58
CA VAL A 3 16.01 -9.74 -60.87
C VAL A 3 17.22 -8.81 -61.02
N GLY A 4 18.32 -9.12 -60.33
CA GLY A 4 19.56 -8.30 -60.31
C GLY A 4 19.62 -7.23 -59.22
N SER A 5 18.55 -7.03 -58.45
CA SER A 5 18.55 -6.08 -57.32
C SER A 5 19.21 -6.68 -56.05
N ARG A 6 19.86 -5.83 -55.25
CA ARG A 6 20.51 -6.20 -53.98
C ARG A 6 19.92 -5.38 -52.81
N PRO A 7 18.73 -5.72 -52.30
CA PRO A 7 18.14 -5.04 -51.15
C PRO A 7 18.72 -5.54 -49.82
N ASN A 8 18.69 -4.68 -48.81
CA ASN A 8 18.84 -5.03 -47.40
C ASN A 8 17.53 -5.64 -46.91
N ILE A 9 17.61 -6.80 -46.25
CA ILE A 9 16.45 -7.56 -45.79
C ILE A 9 16.60 -7.78 -44.28
N SER A 10 15.55 -7.47 -43.52
CA SER A 10 15.43 -7.84 -42.11
C SER A 10 14.20 -8.72 -41.95
N GLY A 11 14.30 -9.76 -41.12
CA GLY A 11 13.20 -10.66 -40.84
C GLY A 11 13.66 -11.96 -40.19
N ARG A 12 12.69 -12.75 -39.74
CA ARG A 12 12.97 -14.07 -39.18
C ARG A 12 13.44 -15.05 -40.25
N ALA A 13 14.64 -15.60 -40.07
CA ALA A 13 15.15 -16.68 -40.89
C ALA A 13 14.65 -18.04 -40.36
N GLU A 14 14.14 -18.87 -41.25
CA GLU A 14 13.60 -20.19 -40.93
C GLU A 14 14.19 -21.26 -41.85
N TRP A 15 14.34 -22.47 -41.32
CA TRP A 15 14.79 -23.62 -42.09
C TRP A 15 13.61 -24.31 -42.75
N PHE A 16 13.65 -24.48 -44.06
CA PHE A 16 12.66 -25.23 -44.82
C PHE A 16 13.34 -25.97 -45.96
N GLN A 17 13.02 -27.26 -46.11
CA GLN A 17 13.62 -28.13 -47.14
C GLN A 17 15.17 -28.03 -47.21
N HIS A 18 15.83 -27.99 -46.05
CA HIS A 18 17.30 -27.86 -45.91
C HIS A 18 17.89 -26.54 -46.43
N GLN A 19 17.05 -25.51 -46.64
CA GLN A 19 17.48 -24.17 -47.00
C GLN A 19 17.02 -23.15 -45.96
N VAL A 20 17.82 -22.10 -45.76
CA VAL A 20 17.43 -20.95 -44.96
C VAL A 20 16.59 -20.03 -45.85
N GLN A 21 15.36 -19.74 -45.41
CA GLN A 21 14.45 -18.85 -46.10
C GLN A 21 13.87 -17.81 -45.14
N ILE A 22 13.54 -16.63 -45.68
CA ILE A 22 12.76 -15.59 -44.97
C ILE A 22 11.43 -15.48 -45.70
N GLY A 23 10.40 -16.17 -45.19
CA GLY A 23 9.09 -16.22 -45.85
C GLY A 23 8.36 -14.87 -45.83
N HIS A 24 8.45 -14.16 -44.71
CA HIS A 24 7.86 -12.83 -44.51
C HIS A 24 8.89 -11.88 -43.92
N PRO A 25 9.65 -11.16 -44.76
CA PRO A 25 10.56 -10.13 -44.27
C PRO A 25 9.82 -8.99 -43.59
N ASP A 26 10.34 -8.53 -42.46
CA ASP A 26 9.84 -7.35 -41.76
C ASP A 26 10.22 -6.07 -42.52
N HIS A 27 11.44 -6.02 -43.07
CA HIS A 27 11.93 -4.91 -43.90
C HIS A 27 12.58 -5.40 -45.19
N VAL A 28 12.29 -4.66 -46.26
CA VAL A 28 12.97 -4.78 -47.56
C VAL A 28 13.32 -3.36 -48.01
N VAL A 29 14.61 -3.01 -47.93
CA VAL A 29 15.10 -1.66 -48.19
C VAL A 29 16.17 -1.70 -49.26
N TYR A 30 16.01 -0.94 -50.35
CA TYR A 30 17.02 -0.87 -51.40
C TYR A 30 18.19 0.05 -51.00
N PRO A 31 19.42 -0.15 -51.53
CA PRO A 31 20.60 0.59 -51.11
C PRO A 31 20.46 2.12 -51.16
N ALA A 32 19.71 2.64 -52.14
CA ALA A 32 19.41 4.08 -52.26
C ALA A 32 18.61 4.66 -51.08
N LYS A 33 17.98 3.80 -50.28
CA LYS A 33 17.19 4.13 -49.09
C LYS A 33 17.71 3.43 -47.84
N ALA A 34 18.97 2.98 -47.83
CA ALA A 34 19.53 2.20 -46.72
C ALA A 34 19.38 2.89 -45.35
N GLN A 35 19.36 4.23 -45.33
CA GLN A 35 19.11 5.05 -44.14
C GLN A 35 17.70 4.90 -43.54
N ASP A 36 16.73 4.42 -44.32
CA ASP A 36 15.35 4.18 -43.89
C ASP A 36 15.23 2.85 -43.13
N LEU A 37 16.29 2.04 -43.08
CA LEU A 37 16.33 0.83 -42.26
C LEU A 37 16.59 1.25 -40.79
N PRO A 38 15.63 1.05 -39.89
CA PRO A 38 15.81 1.41 -38.50
C PRO A 38 16.86 0.50 -37.86
N MET A 39 17.88 1.11 -37.24
CA MET A 39 18.91 0.37 -36.49
C MET A 39 18.38 -0.14 -35.16
N GLN A 40 17.36 0.52 -34.61
CA GLN A 40 16.61 0.10 -33.44
C GLN A 40 15.13 0.30 -33.67
N GLU A 41 14.34 -0.65 -33.18
CA GLU A 41 12.89 -0.58 -33.26
C GLU A 41 12.28 -0.78 -31.87
N PRO A 42 11.37 0.11 -31.46
CA PRO A 42 10.61 -0.11 -30.24
C PRO A 42 9.62 -1.26 -30.44
N VAL A 43 9.62 -2.22 -29.52
CA VAL A 43 8.68 -3.34 -29.51
C VAL A 43 7.57 -3.06 -28.52
N TYR A 44 6.33 -3.02 -29.02
CA TYR A 44 5.14 -2.79 -28.20
C TYR A 44 4.32 -4.09 -28.07
N PRO A 45 3.73 -4.36 -26.89
CA PRO A 45 2.73 -5.41 -26.75
C PRO A 45 1.55 -5.18 -27.71
N LEU A 46 1.11 -6.24 -28.38
CA LEU A 46 0.01 -6.20 -29.34
C LEU A 46 -1.24 -6.85 -28.77
N THR A 47 -2.41 -6.45 -29.27
CA THR A 47 -3.71 -7.07 -28.99
C THR A 47 -4.30 -7.60 -30.29
N ALA A 48 -5.18 -8.60 -30.20
CA ALA A 48 -5.83 -9.21 -31.37
C ALA A 48 -6.43 -8.15 -32.31
N GLY A 49 -6.10 -8.23 -33.60
CA GLY A 49 -6.54 -7.27 -34.62
C GLY A 49 -5.61 -6.08 -34.84
N LEU A 50 -4.57 -5.88 -34.02
CA LEU A 50 -3.55 -4.84 -34.21
C LEU A 50 -2.23 -5.42 -34.74
N THR A 51 -1.76 -4.88 -35.87
CA THR A 51 -0.44 -5.21 -36.41
C THR A 51 0.61 -4.21 -35.92
N PRO A 52 1.90 -4.60 -35.82
CA PRO A 52 2.97 -3.69 -35.39
C PRO A 52 3.01 -2.39 -36.20
N LYS A 53 2.84 -2.50 -37.53
CA LYS A 53 2.88 -1.35 -38.45
C LYS A 53 1.75 -0.35 -38.21
N VAL A 54 0.54 -0.85 -37.91
CA VAL A 54 -0.61 0.02 -37.59
C VAL A 54 -0.37 0.72 -36.26
N LEU A 55 0.12 0.01 -35.25
CA LEU A 55 0.44 0.59 -33.94
C LEU A 55 1.55 1.64 -34.04
N ALA A 56 2.64 1.36 -34.75
CA ALA A 56 3.74 2.29 -34.97
C ALA A 56 3.25 3.61 -35.62
N LYS A 57 2.41 3.51 -36.65
CA LYS A 57 1.82 4.70 -37.29
C LYS A 57 0.92 5.49 -36.34
N ALA A 58 0.13 4.81 -35.51
CA ALA A 58 -0.73 5.44 -34.53
C ALA A 58 0.09 6.17 -33.44
N LEU A 59 1.18 5.56 -32.99
CA LEU A 59 2.09 6.16 -32.00
C LEU A 59 2.74 7.44 -32.53
N VAL A 60 3.29 7.42 -33.75
CA VAL A 60 3.84 8.64 -34.38
C VAL A 60 2.78 9.74 -34.46
N ALA A 61 1.58 9.41 -34.92
CA ALA A 61 0.48 10.38 -35.01
C ALA A 61 0.02 10.89 -33.63
N ALA A 62 0.14 10.09 -32.57
CA ALA A 62 -0.16 10.50 -31.20
C ALA A 62 0.94 11.42 -30.64
N LEU A 63 2.21 11.10 -30.89
CA LEU A 63 3.36 11.91 -30.49
C LEU A 63 3.32 13.30 -31.13
N ASP A 64 2.88 13.39 -32.39
CA ASP A 64 2.71 14.68 -33.08
C ASP A 64 1.60 15.55 -32.50
N ARG A 65 0.72 14.99 -31.66
CA ARG A 65 -0.39 15.68 -31.00
C ARG A 65 -0.16 15.93 -29.51
N LEU A 66 1.05 15.68 -29.01
CA LEU A 66 1.36 15.95 -27.61
C LEU A 66 1.16 17.44 -27.31
N PRO A 67 0.42 17.79 -26.25
CA PRO A 67 0.25 19.18 -25.85
C PRO A 67 1.58 19.76 -25.34
N ASP A 68 1.69 21.09 -25.40
CA ASP A 68 2.72 21.79 -24.66
C ASP A 68 2.24 21.94 -23.21
N LEU A 69 2.99 21.36 -22.27
CA LEU A 69 2.64 21.32 -20.85
C LEU A 69 3.69 22.11 -20.06
N PRO A 70 3.27 22.90 -19.06
CA PRO A 70 4.22 23.56 -18.19
C PRO A 70 5.03 22.53 -17.40
N GLU A 71 6.33 22.80 -17.23
CA GLU A 71 7.18 21.97 -16.39
C GLU A 71 6.82 22.15 -14.92
N TRP A 72 6.56 21.04 -14.24
CA TRP A 72 6.16 20.98 -12.84
C TRP A 72 7.26 20.40 -11.93
N ILE A 73 8.28 19.76 -12.52
CA ILE A 73 9.50 19.37 -11.81
C ILE A 73 10.29 20.65 -11.51
N PRO A 74 10.72 20.87 -10.26
CA PRO A 74 11.56 22.01 -9.91
C PRO A 74 12.84 22.12 -10.75
N ALA A 75 13.16 23.32 -11.22
CA ALA A 75 14.28 23.58 -12.13
C ALA A 75 15.65 23.10 -11.60
N ASN A 76 15.85 23.14 -10.27
CA ASN A 76 17.05 22.62 -9.63
C ASN A 76 17.19 21.10 -9.76
N VAL A 77 16.09 20.34 -9.74
CA VAL A 77 16.07 18.89 -9.94
C VAL A 77 16.36 18.57 -11.41
N MET A 78 15.67 19.25 -12.33
CA MET A 78 15.90 19.12 -13.78
C MET A 78 17.37 19.35 -14.14
N THR A 79 17.96 20.44 -13.64
CA THR A 79 19.36 20.79 -13.88
C THR A 79 20.32 19.77 -13.27
N ARG A 80 20.04 19.29 -12.05
CA ARG A 80 20.91 18.33 -11.34
C ARG A 80 21.04 17.00 -12.08
N PHE A 81 19.95 16.51 -12.67
CA PHE A 81 19.93 15.23 -13.37
C PHE A 81 20.04 15.35 -14.89
N ASN A 82 20.21 16.57 -15.40
CA ASN A 82 20.28 16.88 -16.83
C ASN A 82 19.10 16.27 -17.61
N TRP A 83 17.90 16.48 -17.06
CA TRP A 83 16.66 15.95 -17.62
C TRP A 83 16.10 16.87 -18.70
N PRO A 84 15.59 16.30 -19.81
CA PRO A 84 14.89 17.07 -20.83
C PRO A 84 13.44 17.36 -20.40
N ASP A 85 12.79 18.26 -21.15
CA ASP A 85 11.36 18.54 -20.98
C ASP A 85 10.49 17.31 -21.30
N TRP A 86 9.21 17.41 -20.93
CA TRP A 86 8.26 16.32 -21.09
C TRP A 86 8.06 15.83 -22.51
N ASN A 87 7.99 16.76 -23.46
CA ASN A 87 7.73 16.43 -24.85
C ASN A 87 8.94 15.71 -25.46
N THR A 88 10.14 16.23 -25.18
CA THR A 88 11.40 15.64 -25.60
C THR A 88 11.58 14.23 -25.02
N ALA A 89 11.36 14.05 -23.71
CA ALA A 89 11.49 12.74 -23.06
C ALA A 89 10.50 11.70 -23.61
N SER A 90 9.23 12.11 -23.76
CA SER A 90 8.16 11.29 -24.34
C SER A 90 8.55 10.80 -25.73
N ARG A 91 9.01 11.69 -26.61
CA ARG A 91 9.44 11.33 -27.97
C ARG A 91 10.66 10.41 -27.96
N SER A 92 11.66 10.70 -27.12
CA SER A 92 12.91 9.95 -27.02
C SER A 92 12.66 8.48 -26.66
N VAL A 93 11.82 8.20 -25.67
CA VAL A 93 11.50 6.82 -25.25
C VAL A 93 10.76 6.02 -26.34
N HIS A 94 10.00 6.69 -27.20
CA HIS A 94 9.33 6.05 -28.33
C HIS A 94 10.20 5.95 -29.60
N HIS A 95 11.34 6.64 -29.64
CA HIS A 95 12.29 6.67 -30.75
C HIS A 95 13.74 6.51 -30.26
N PRO A 96 14.09 5.38 -29.62
CA PRO A 96 15.44 5.17 -29.12
C PRO A 96 16.45 5.09 -30.27
N VAL A 97 17.59 5.75 -30.12
CA VAL A 97 18.69 5.72 -31.10
C VAL A 97 19.76 4.73 -30.69
N LYS A 98 19.97 4.58 -29.37
CA LYS A 98 21.00 3.73 -28.78
C LYS A 98 20.37 2.79 -27.75
N PRO A 99 20.98 1.60 -27.49
CA PRO A 99 20.40 0.64 -26.55
C PRO A 99 20.27 1.17 -25.12
N HIS A 100 21.11 2.14 -24.76
CA HIS A 100 21.11 2.74 -23.42
C HIS A 100 20.02 3.79 -23.21
N ASP A 101 19.37 4.28 -24.28
CA ASP A 101 18.36 5.35 -24.18
C ASP A 101 17.13 4.91 -23.37
N LEU A 102 16.89 3.59 -23.27
CA LEU A 102 15.78 3.00 -22.51
C LEU A 102 16.20 2.38 -21.17
N MET A 103 17.48 2.47 -20.78
CA MET A 103 17.92 1.97 -19.48
C MET A 103 17.26 2.76 -18.34
N PRO A 104 17.00 2.16 -17.16
CA PRO A 104 16.31 2.86 -16.06
C PRO A 104 16.95 4.18 -15.62
N GLY A 105 18.27 4.31 -15.78
CA GLY A 105 19.01 5.53 -15.46
C GLY A 105 19.19 6.52 -16.62
N SER A 106 18.62 6.24 -17.80
CA SER A 106 18.70 7.20 -18.91
C SER A 106 17.90 8.47 -18.55
N PRO A 107 18.38 9.67 -18.92
CA PRO A 107 17.74 10.92 -18.54
C PRO A 107 16.25 10.97 -18.92
N ASP A 108 15.89 10.60 -20.15
CA ASP A 108 14.52 10.63 -20.65
C ASP A 108 13.59 9.71 -19.84
N ARG A 109 14.03 8.46 -19.60
CA ARG A 109 13.22 7.47 -18.88
C ARG A 109 13.15 7.79 -17.39
N ALA A 110 14.27 8.16 -16.78
CA ALA A 110 14.33 8.51 -15.37
C ALA A 110 13.45 9.72 -15.05
N ARG A 111 13.43 10.72 -15.94
CA ARG A 111 12.57 11.89 -15.86
C ARG A 111 11.08 11.51 -15.91
N LEU A 112 10.67 10.64 -16.84
CA LEU A 112 9.28 10.17 -16.93
C LEU A 112 8.87 9.30 -15.72
N ALA A 113 9.79 8.48 -15.20
CA ALA A 113 9.55 7.72 -13.98
C ALA A 113 9.42 8.66 -12.76
N TYR A 114 10.22 9.74 -12.71
CA TYR A 114 10.10 10.75 -11.68
C TYR A 114 8.76 11.49 -11.73
N ASP A 115 8.26 11.82 -12.93
CA ASP A 115 6.91 12.40 -13.11
C ASP A 115 5.84 11.53 -12.43
N GLU A 116 5.85 10.22 -12.68
CA GLU A 116 4.89 9.27 -12.09
C GLU A 116 5.03 9.20 -10.56
N LEU A 117 6.26 9.13 -10.05
CA LEU A 117 6.52 9.11 -8.61
C LEU A 117 6.11 10.42 -7.93
N LEU A 118 6.41 11.55 -8.54
CA LEU A 118 6.01 12.87 -8.05
C LEU A 118 4.49 12.99 -8.02
N ALA A 119 3.80 12.57 -9.09
CA ALA A 119 2.34 12.53 -9.14
C ALA A 119 1.76 11.74 -7.96
N ASN A 120 2.30 10.54 -7.72
CA ASN A 120 1.86 9.66 -6.64
C ASN A 120 2.12 10.28 -5.26
N GLN A 121 3.31 10.86 -5.04
CA GLN A 121 3.65 11.51 -3.77
C GLN A 121 2.78 12.76 -3.53
N LEU A 122 2.49 13.55 -4.55
CA LEU A 122 1.58 14.69 -4.45
C LEU A 122 0.15 14.24 -4.14
N ALA A 123 -0.35 13.20 -4.79
CA ALA A 123 -1.65 12.63 -4.48
C ALA A 123 -1.73 12.14 -3.03
N LEU A 124 -0.71 11.43 -2.55
CA LEU A 124 -0.62 10.98 -1.16
C LEU A 124 -0.52 12.16 -0.18
N ALA A 125 0.23 13.20 -0.51
CA ALA A 125 0.34 14.40 0.31
C ALA A 125 -1.01 15.14 0.41
N LEU A 126 -1.74 15.27 -0.70
CA LEU A 126 -3.08 15.86 -0.72
C LEU A 126 -4.08 15.05 0.10
N VAL A 127 -4.05 13.72 0.00
CA VAL A 127 -4.88 12.83 0.84
C VAL A 127 -4.53 12.99 2.32
N ARG A 128 -3.24 12.99 2.67
CA ARG A 128 -2.79 13.21 4.06
C ARG A 128 -3.21 14.57 4.59
N GLN A 129 -3.10 15.62 3.77
CA GLN A 129 -3.52 16.97 4.15
C GLN A 129 -5.04 17.05 4.40
N GLN A 130 -5.84 16.28 3.64
CA GLN A 130 -7.28 16.17 3.87
C GLN A 130 -7.60 15.34 5.12
N SER A 131 -6.94 14.19 5.31
CA SER A 131 -7.16 13.31 6.48
C SER A 131 -6.61 13.87 7.79
N SER A 132 -5.54 14.68 7.76
CA SER A 132 -5.02 15.41 8.92
C SER A 132 -6.01 16.45 9.46
N ARG A 133 -7.11 16.73 8.74
CA ARG A 133 -8.21 17.56 9.25
C ARG A 133 -9.27 16.78 10.02
N ASP A 134 -9.20 15.44 10.04
CA ASP A 134 -10.10 14.63 10.85
C ASP A 134 -9.64 14.76 12.31
N LYS A 135 -10.44 15.49 13.11
CA LYS A 135 -10.16 15.68 14.54
C LYS A 135 -10.06 14.33 15.23
N GLY A 136 -8.95 14.10 15.93
CA GLY A 136 -8.77 12.98 16.82
C GLY A 136 -9.28 13.28 18.22
N ARG A 137 -8.89 12.43 19.16
CA ARG A 137 -9.14 12.58 20.58
C ARG A 137 -7.84 12.34 21.33
N VAL A 138 -7.62 13.13 22.36
CA VAL A 138 -6.48 12.93 23.25
C VAL A 138 -6.77 11.78 24.20
N PHE A 139 -5.98 10.72 24.12
CA PHE A 139 -5.98 9.58 25.04
C PHE A 139 -4.76 9.66 25.96
N ALA A 140 -4.90 10.40 27.06
CA ALA A 140 -3.86 10.60 28.07
C ALA A 140 -4.12 9.74 29.32
N GLY A 141 -3.94 8.42 29.18
CA GLY A 141 -4.04 7.49 30.31
C GLY A 141 -2.93 7.71 31.34
N ASP A 142 -3.26 7.56 32.62
CA ASP A 142 -2.35 7.77 33.77
C ASP A 142 -1.22 6.72 33.89
N GLY A 143 -1.27 5.65 33.09
CA GLY A 143 -0.27 4.60 33.02
C GLY A 143 -0.38 3.49 34.06
N HIS A 144 -1.39 3.49 34.94
CA HIS A 144 -1.47 2.48 36.00
C HIS A 144 -1.68 1.06 35.44
N LEU A 145 -2.54 0.87 34.43
CA LEU A 145 -2.77 -0.43 33.80
C LEU A 145 -1.54 -0.87 33.02
N ARG A 146 -0.92 0.06 32.28
CA ARG A 146 0.30 -0.23 31.51
C ARG A 146 1.45 -0.66 32.42
N GLN A 147 1.64 0.03 33.54
CA GLN A 147 2.68 -0.31 34.50
C GLN A 147 2.39 -1.66 35.17
N HIS A 148 1.13 -1.89 35.57
CA HIS A 148 0.73 -3.15 36.18
C HIS A 148 0.90 -4.34 35.23
N LEU A 149 0.57 -4.18 33.93
CA LEU A 149 0.87 -5.19 32.92
C LEU A 149 2.37 -5.45 32.82
N ARG A 150 3.18 -4.38 32.70
CA ARG A 150 4.64 -4.48 32.57
C ARG A 150 5.27 -5.25 33.73
N ASP A 151 4.81 -5.02 34.95
CA ASP A 151 5.34 -5.65 36.16
C ASP A 151 4.96 -7.13 36.30
N ASN A 152 3.86 -7.55 35.64
CA ASN A 152 3.39 -8.94 35.65
C ASN A 152 3.86 -9.77 34.44
N LEU A 153 4.62 -9.18 33.51
CA LEU A 153 5.14 -9.94 32.37
C LEU A 153 6.25 -10.91 32.82
N PRO A 154 6.27 -12.17 32.32
CA PRO A 154 7.32 -13.13 32.65
C PRO A 154 8.66 -12.84 31.93
N TYR A 155 8.73 -11.75 31.17
CA TYR A 155 9.89 -11.31 30.40
C TYR A 155 9.92 -9.78 30.31
N THR A 156 11.10 -9.23 30.02
CA THR A 156 11.26 -7.80 29.77
C THR A 156 10.96 -7.46 28.31
N LEU A 157 10.37 -6.29 28.09
CA LEU A 157 10.19 -5.78 26.73
C LEU A 157 11.54 -5.53 26.05
N THR A 158 11.59 -5.79 24.75
CA THR A 158 12.75 -5.43 23.95
C THR A 158 12.81 -3.91 23.74
N GLY A 159 14.01 -3.37 23.51
CA GLY A 159 14.16 -1.93 23.22
C GLY A 159 13.39 -1.48 21.96
N ALA A 160 13.13 -2.39 21.01
CA ALA A 160 12.26 -2.11 19.86
C ALA A 160 10.79 -1.97 20.27
N GLN A 161 10.28 -2.88 21.11
CA GLN A 161 8.91 -2.79 21.64
C GLN A 161 8.73 -1.51 22.47
N ASP A 162 9.64 -1.20 23.38
CA ASP A 162 9.56 0.02 24.20
C ASP A 162 9.60 1.30 23.38
N ARG A 163 10.36 1.34 22.28
CA ARG A 163 10.38 2.48 21.37
C ARG A 163 9.05 2.63 20.65
N VAL A 164 8.53 1.54 20.07
CA VAL A 164 7.26 1.57 19.31
C VAL A 164 6.08 1.92 20.22
N ILE A 165 6.06 1.38 21.46
CA ILE A 165 5.04 1.75 22.46
C ILE A 165 5.11 3.26 22.76
N ARG A 166 6.29 3.82 23.00
CA ARG A 166 6.44 5.27 23.24
C ARG A 166 5.98 6.12 22.06
N GLU A 167 6.31 5.72 20.84
CA GLU A 167 5.84 6.40 19.63
C GLU A 167 4.31 6.36 19.53
N ILE A 168 3.68 5.19 19.75
CA ILE A 168 2.22 5.08 19.76
C ILE A 168 1.61 5.96 20.85
N LEU A 169 2.13 5.91 22.08
CA LEU A 169 1.62 6.73 23.18
C LEU A 169 1.74 8.22 22.89
N THR A 170 2.81 8.65 22.23
CA THR A 170 2.99 10.05 21.81
C THR A 170 1.90 10.47 20.84
N ASP A 171 1.64 9.65 19.82
CA ASP A 171 0.58 9.92 18.84
C ASP A 171 -0.82 9.93 19.51
N GLN A 172 -1.08 9.02 20.45
CA GLN A 172 -2.34 8.95 21.21
C GLN A 172 -2.56 10.15 22.14
N HIS A 173 -1.49 10.87 22.51
CA HIS A 173 -1.61 12.12 23.28
C HIS A 173 -1.85 13.34 22.40
N ASP A 174 -1.69 13.22 21.08
CA ASP A 174 -1.95 14.31 20.15
C ASP A 174 -3.47 14.52 19.95
N SER A 175 -3.84 15.71 19.50
CA SER A 175 -5.20 16.07 19.12
C SER A 175 -5.61 15.53 17.74
N ASP A 176 -4.62 15.15 16.94
CA ASP A 176 -4.83 14.50 15.65
C ASP A 176 -5.10 13.00 15.83
N ARG A 177 -5.94 12.46 14.96
CA ARG A 177 -6.29 11.04 14.98
C ARG A 177 -5.07 10.17 14.63
N MET A 178 -4.72 9.20 15.47
CA MET A 178 -3.62 8.28 15.17
C MET A 178 -4.02 7.29 14.05
N LEU A 179 -3.18 7.19 13.02
CA LEU A 179 -3.20 6.11 12.03
C LEU A 179 -1.78 5.54 11.85
N ARG A 180 -1.49 4.42 12.52
CA ARG A 180 -0.13 3.86 12.58
C ARG A 180 -0.07 2.41 12.09
N LEU A 181 1.03 2.07 11.41
CA LEU A 181 1.37 0.70 11.02
C LEU A 181 2.51 0.17 11.90
N VAL A 182 2.27 -0.92 12.61
CA VAL A 182 3.29 -1.70 13.33
C VAL A 182 3.70 -2.88 12.46
N GLN A 183 4.95 -2.84 12.02
CA GLN A 183 5.56 -3.87 11.20
C GLN A 183 6.64 -4.60 12.02
N GLY A 184 6.62 -5.93 11.96
CA GLY A 184 7.64 -6.77 12.57
C GLY A 184 7.42 -8.23 12.23
N ASP A 185 8.45 -9.06 12.38
CA ASP A 185 8.36 -10.48 12.02
C ASP A 185 7.34 -11.25 12.86
N VAL A 186 6.98 -12.45 12.41
CA VAL A 186 6.16 -13.38 13.22
C VAL A 186 6.91 -13.65 14.53
N GLY A 187 6.23 -13.50 15.66
CA GLY A 187 6.84 -13.68 16.98
C GLY A 187 7.48 -12.42 17.58
N ALA A 188 7.55 -11.28 16.87
CA ALA A 188 8.13 -10.03 17.40
C ALA A 188 7.31 -9.35 18.55
N GLY A 189 6.20 -9.97 18.99
CA GLY A 189 5.36 -9.43 20.06
C GLY A 189 4.48 -8.24 19.64
N LYS A 190 4.09 -8.15 18.37
CA LYS A 190 3.17 -7.10 17.88
C LYS A 190 1.85 -7.01 18.69
N PRO A 191 1.19 -8.14 19.04
CA PRO A 191 -0.04 -8.08 19.85
C PRO A 191 0.17 -7.48 21.24
N LEU A 192 1.35 -7.67 21.84
CA LEU A 192 1.70 -7.07 23.13
C LEU A 192 1.84 -5.55 23.00
N VAL A 193 2.52 -5.07 21.96
CA VAL A 193 2.62 -3.63 21.66
C VAL A 193 1.24 -3.01 21.48
N ALA A 194 0.34 -3.69 20.76
CA ALA A 194 -1.04 -3.24 20.59
C ALA A 194 -1.80 -3.21 21.93
N LEU A 195 -1.59 -4.20 22.80
CA LEU A 195 -2.21 -4.22 24.13
C LEU A 195 -1.80 -3.00 24.98
N PHE A 196 -0.52 -2.61 24.98
CA PHE A 196 -0.09 -1.40 25.69
C PHE A 196 -0.80 -0.13 25.19
N ALA A 197 -1.00 -0.02 23.87
CA ALA A 197 -1.72 1.09 23.27
C ALA A 197 -3.23 1.06 23.59
N MET A 198 -3.82 -0.14 23.61
CA MET A 198 -5.22 -0.33 24.00
C MET A 198 -5.43 0.05 25.47
N LEU A 199 -4.51 -0.34 26.36
CA LEU A 199 -4.59 0.01 27.79
C LEU A 199 -4.51 1.51 28.03
N ASN A 200 -3.73 2.27 27.24
CA ASN A 200 -3.74 3.75 27.34
C ASN A 200 -5.12 4.34 27.10
N VAL A 201 -5.85 3.81 26.14
CA VAL A 201 -7.20 4.26 25.82
C VAL A 201 -8.19 3.81 26.91
N VAL A 202 -8.06 2.58 27.40
CA VAL A 202 -8.89 2.07 28.51
C VAL A 202 -8.71 2.87 29.80
N GLU A 203 -7.50 3.34 30.10
CA GLU A 203 -7.22 4.22 31.25
C GLU A 203 -8.00 5.54 31.20
N THR A 204 -8.44 5.98 30.01
CA THR A 204 -9.29 7.17 29.85
C THR A 204 -10.79 6.89 29.94
N GLY A 205 -11.18 5.63 30.16
CA GLY A 205 -12.57 5.18 30.17
C GLY A 205 -13.15 4.82 28.79
N ALA A 206 -12.37 4.99 27.73
CA ALA A 206 -12.78 4.62 26.37
C ALA A 206 -12.57 3.12 26.10
N GLN A 207 -13.35 2.58 25.15
CA GLN A 207 -13.33 1.19 24.73
C GLN A 207 -12.33 0.97 23.59
N THR A 208 -11.87 -0.28 23.46
CA THR A 208 -10.96 -0.69 22.39
C THR A 208 -11.41 -1.99 21.72
N ALA A 209 -11.10 -2.11 20.43
CA ALA A 209 -11.45 -3.28 19.64
C ALA A 209 -10.23 -3.86 18.92
N LEU A 210 -10.07 -5.18 18.94
CA LEU A 210 -9.08 -5.91 18.14
C LEU A 210 -9.80 -6.73 17.07
N LEU A 211 -9.57 -6.37 15.81
CA LEU A 211 -10.09 -7.05 14.63
C LEU A 211 -9.07 -8.08 14.12
N ALA A 212 -9.46 -9.34 14.11
CA ALA A 212 -8.68 -10.47 13.60
C ALA A 212 -9.31 -11.07 12.33
N PRO A 213 -8.50 -11.54 11.35
CA PRO A 213 -8.97 -11.99 10.03
C PRO A 213 -9.79 -13.28 10.06
N THR A 214 -9.59 -14.12 11.08
CA THR A 214 -10.27 -15.42 11.19
C THR A 214 -10.77 -15.63 12.61
N GLU A 215 -11.80 -16.46 12.77
CA GLU A 215 -12.31 -16.82 14.10
C GLU A 215 -11.26 -17.54 14.95
N ILE A 216 -10.36 -18.31 14.32
CA ILE A 216 -9.26 -18.99 15.00
C ILE A 216 -8.31 -17.96 15.62
N LEU A 217 -7.86 -16.98 14.82
CA LEU A 217 -6.93 -15.95 15.29
C LEU A 217 -7.60 -15.02 16.31
N ALA A 218 -8.89 -14.71 16.14
CA ALA A 218 -9.67 -13.97 17.13
C ALA A 218 -9.71 -14.70 18.49
N ARG A 219 -9.93 -16.02 18.49
CA ARG A 219 -9.92 -16.83 19.71
C ARG A 219 -8.53 -16.92 20.34
N GLN A 220 -7.47 -17.01 19.53
CA GLN A 220 -6.10 -16.99 20.03
C GLN A 220 -5.77 -15.67 20.71
N HIS A 221 -6.05 -14.54 20.06
CA HIS A 221 -5.88 -13.21 20.68
C HIS A 221 -6.72 -13.06 21.94
N HIS A 222 -7.99 -13.47 21.92
CA HIS A 222 -8.85 -13.42 23.09
C HIS A 222 -8.30 -14.23 24.27
N ALA A 223 -7.81 -15.45 24.03
CA ALA A 223 -7.20 -16.27 25.07
C ALA A 223 -5.94 -15.60 25.63
N THR A 224 -5.01 -15.17 24.77
CA THR A 224 -3.77 -14.51 25.19
C THR A 224 -4.04 -13.21 25.96
N LEU A 225 -4.98 -12.39 25.49
CA LEU A 225 -5.37 -11.17 26.19
C LEU A 225 -6.06 -11.45 27.52
N THR A 226 -6.89 -12.48 27.61
CA THR A 226 -7.55 -12.87 28.87
C THR A 226 -6.50 -13.20 29.94
N ASP A 227 -5.48 -13.97 29.59
CA ASP A 227 -4.41 -14.34 30.53
C ASP A 227 -3.58 -13.12 30.96
N LEU A 228 -3.24 -12.22 30.02
CA LEU A 228 -2.46 -11.01 30.30
C LEU A 228 -3.23 -9.95 31.09
N LEU A 229 -4.55 -9.89 30.93
CA LEU A 229 -5.42 -8.89 31.56
C LEU A 229 -6.00 -9.36 32.91
N ALA A 230 -5.95 -10.66 33.21
CA ALA A 230 -6.46 -11.20 34.46
C ALA A 230 -5.88 -10.52 35.72
N PRO A 231 -4.56 -10.22 35.82
CA PRO A 231 -4.01 -9.49 36.97
C PRO A 231 -4.55 -8.05 37.08
N LEU A 232 -4.97 -7.46 35.96
CA LEU A 232 -5.51 -6.10 35.91
C LEU A 232 -7.01 -6.07 36.24
N GLY A 233 -7.66 -7.22 36.43
CA GLY A 233 -9.11 -7.31 36.65
C GLY A 233 -9.95 -6.97 35.42
N ILE A 234 -9.35 -6.94 34.22
CA ILE A 234 -10.04 -6.63 32.97
C ILE A 234 -10.35 -7.93 32.24
N THR A 235 -11.60 -8.09 31.81
CA THR A 235 -12.04 -9.28 31.05
C THR A 235 -12.38 -8.89 29.62
N PRO A 236 -11.52 -9.20 28.63
CA PRO A 236 -11.85 -8.93 27.23
C PRO A 236 -13.00 -9.85 26.78
N ARG A 237 -13.92 -9.32 25.96
CA ARG A 237 -15.02 -10.11 25.37
C ARG A 237 -14.72 -10.49 23.93
N LEU A 238 -15.36 -11.57 23.47
CA LEU A 238 -15.18 -12.10 22.13
C LEU A 238 -16.46 -11.88 21.30
N LEU A 239 -16.32 -11.40 20.06
CA LEU A 239 -17.44 -11.21 19.12
C LEU A 239 -17.14 -11.83 17.75
N LEU A 240 -17.82 -12.94 17.43
CA LEU A 240 -17.65 -13.68 16.18
C LEU A 240 -18.95 -13.79 15.37
N GLY A 241 -18.81 -14.04 14.07
CA GLY A 241 -19.92 -14.21 13.13
C GLY A 241 -20.78 -15.45 13.40
N LYS A 242 -20.22 -16.49 14.03
CA LYS A 242 -20.94 -17.74 14.35
C LYS A 242 -21.35 -17.91 15.83
N MET A 243 -21.33 -16.85 16.63
CA MET A 243 -21.80 -16.91 18.04
C MET A 243 -23.30 -17.14 18.17
N LYS A 244 -23.72 -17.74 19.29
CA LYS A 244 -25.14 -17.86 19.65
C LYS A 244 -25.76 -16.47 19.80
N THR A 245 -27.02 -16.33 19.40
CA THR A 245 -27.72 -15.04 19.43
C THR A 245 -27.74 -14.40 20.82
N ALA A 246 -27.91 -15.19 21.87
CA ALA A 246 -27.92 -14.70 23.25
C ALA A 246 -26.55 -14.12 23.68
N GLU A 247 -25.46 -14.86 23.43
CA GLU A 247 -24.09 -14.41 23.75
C GLU A 247 -23.71 -13.16 22.94
N ARG A 248 -24.09 -13.12 21.65
CA ARG A 248 -23.87 -11.94 20.81
C ARG A 248 -24.62 -10.72 21.33
N ARG A 249 -25.87 -10.91 21.78
CA ARG A 249 -26.68 -9.83 22.33
C ARG A 249 -26.05 -9.27 23.61
N GLU A 250 -25.63 -10.13 24.52
CA GLU A 250 -24.96 -9.72 25.77
C GLU A 250 -23.70 -8.91 25.49
N VAL A 251 -22.85 -9.35 24.55
CA VAL A 251 -21.67 -8.57 24.15
C VAL A 251 -22.05 -7.25 23.49
N GLY A 252 -23.11 -7.23 22.67
CA GLY A 252 -23.60 -6.01 22.03
C GLY A 252 -24.13 -4.98 23.05
N GLU A 253 -24.90 -5.44 24.04
CA GLU A 253 -25.41 -4.62 25.14
C GLU A 253 -24.27 -4.06 25.99
N GLY A 254 -23.30 -4.90 26.36
CA GLY A 254 -22.14 -4.46 27.14
C GLY A 254 -21.18 -3.52 26.39
N LEU A 255 -21.16 -3.58 25.05
CA LEU A 255 -20.45 -2.61 24.24
C LEU A 255 -21.20 -1.27 24.18
N ALA A 256 -22.52 -1.31 24.07
CA ALA A 256 -23.37 -0.12 23.98
C ALA A 256 -23.50 0.64 25.31
N ASP A 257 -23.42 -0.04 26.46
CA ASP A 257 -23.47 0.57 27.79
C ASP A 257 -22.10 0.92 28.38
N GLY A 258 -21.01 0.51 27.73
CA GLY A 258 -19.63 0.81 28.14
C GLY A 258 -19.04 -0.14 29.18
N SER A 259 -19.77 -1.16 29.63
CA SER A 259 -19.27 -2.15 30.61
C SER A 259 -18.15 -3.04 30.07
N ILE A 260 -18.05 -3.19 28.74
CA ILE A 260 -16.97 -3.91 28.06
C ILE A 260 -15.91 -2.91 27.59
N SER A 261 -14.74 -2.91 28.20
CA SER A 261 -13.62 -2.04 27.81
C SER A 261 -12.80 -2.56 26.62
N ILE A 262 -12.72 -3.88 26.46
CA ILE A 262 -11.92 -4.53 25.40
C ILE A 262 -12.74 -5.61 24.71
N VAL A 263 -12.82 -5.55 23.39
CA VAL A 263 -13.43 -6.61 22.57
C VAL A 263 -12.47 -7.13 21.50
N VAL A 264 -12.43 -8.45 21.33
CA VAL A 264 -11.74 -9.11 20.24
C VAL A 264 -12.77 -9.70 19.29
N GLY A 265 -12.61 -9.55 17.99
CA GLY A 265 -13.60 -10.07 17.06
C GLY A 265 -13.13 -10.15 15.62
N THR A 266 -14.03 -10.64 14.78
CA THR A 266 -13.84 -10.68 13.32
C THR A 266 -14.67 -9.58 12.65
N HIS A 267 -14.97 -9.74 11.36
CA HIS A 267 -15.87 -8.85 10.62
C HIS A 267 -17.23 -8.62 11.31
N ALA A 268 -17.63 -9.46 12.27
CA ALA A 268 -18.80 -9.22 13.12
C ALA A 268 -18.76 -7.86 13.84
N LEU A 269 -17.57 -7.37 14.24
CA LEU A 269 -17.39 -6.04 14.82
C LEU A 269 -17.73 -4.90 13.86
N LEU A 270 -17.74 -5.17 12.55
CA LEU A 270 -18.05 -4.21 11.50
C LEU A 270 -19.54 -4.11 11.20
N SER A 271 -20.36 -5.01 11.75
CA SER A 271 -21.81 -5.02 11.53
C SER A 271 -22.46 -3.73 12.06
N ASP A 272 -23.48 -3.22 11.37
CA ASP A 272 -24.26 -2.05 11.81
C ASP A 272 -24.97 -2.29 13.15
N SER A 273 -25.21 -3.56 13.50
CA SER A 273 -25.80 -3.96 14.77
C SER A 273 -24.89 -3.77 15.99
N VAL A 274 -23.61 -3.47 15.80
CA VAL A 274 -22.64 -3.29 16.89
C VAL A 274 -22.43 -1.80 17.12
N THR A 275 -22.89 -1.32 18.27
CA THR A 275 -22.75 0.07 18.72
C THR A 275 -21.83 0.09 19.93
N PHE A 276 -20.85 0.99 19.93
CA PHE A 276 -19.97 1.23 21.06
C PHE A 276 -20.48 2.45 21.83
N HIS A 277 -20.38 2.41 23.16
CA HIS A 277 -20.59 3.57 24.01
C HIS A 277 -19.54 4.65 23.72
N ASP A 278 -18.28 4.26 23.71
CA ASP A 278 -17.16 5.16 23.48
C ASP A 278 -15.95 4.42 22.90
N LEU A 279 -15.95 4.12 21.59
CA LEU A 279 -14.79 3.51 20.95
C LEU A 279 -13.67 4.54 20.80
N GLY A 280 -12.54 4.32 21.47
CA GLY A 280 -11.36 5.18 21.36
C GLY A 280 -10.30 4.65 20.41
N MET A 281 -10.17 3.32 20.27
CA MET A 281 -9.14 2.72 19.43
C MET A 281 -9.55 1.40 18.80
N ALA A 282 -9.13 1.19 17.54
CA ALA A 282 -9.25 -0.05 16.82
C ALA A 282 -7.87 -0.59 16.38
N VAL A 283 -7.58 -1.83 16.73
CA VAL A 283 -6.41 -2.58 16.30
C VAL A 283 -6.82 -3.55 15.17
N VAL A 284 -6.10 -3.56 14.06
CA VAL A 284 -6.35 -4.46 12.93
C VAL A 284 -5.14 -5.37 12.71
N ASP A 285 -5.31 -6.67 12.91
CA ASP A 285 -4.25 -7.65 12.69
C ASP A 285 -4.27 -8.24 11.26
N GLU A 286 -3.09 -8.58 10.77
CA GLU A 286 -2.84 -9.10 9.41
C GLU A 286 -3.55 -8.31 8.30
N GLN A 287 -3.16 -7.03 8.19
CA GLN A 287 -3.79 -6.05 7.30
C GLN A 287 -4.05 -6.52 5.86
N HIS A 288 -3.22 -7.41 5.32
CA HIS A 288 -3.32 -7.88 3.93
C HIS A 288 -4.56 -8.74 3.67
N ARG A 289 -5.22 -9.24 4.72
CA ARG A 289 -6.50 -9.98 4.62
C ARG A 289 -7.72 -9.06 4.67
N PHE A 290 -7.55 -7.79 5.02
CA PHE A 290 -8.64 -6.83 5.15
C PHE A 290 -8.60 -5.76 4.05
N CYS A 291 -9.73 -5.54 3.40
CA CYS A 291 -9.86 -4.49 2.39
C CYS A 291 -9.72 -3.10 3.04
N VAL A 292 -9.20 -2.12 2.28
CA VAL A 292 -9.13 -0.69 2.69
C VAL A 292 -10.43 -0.20 3.34
N ARG A 293 -11.57 -0.61 2.78
CA ARG A 293 -12.91 -0.26 3.27
C ARG A 293 -13.21 -0.72 4.70
N GLN A 294 -12.72 -1.89 5.11
CA GLN A 294 -13.00 -2.43 6.45
C GLN A 294 -12.28 -1.63 7.56
N ARG A 295 -11.14 -1.02 7.23
CA ARG A 295 -10.39 -0.13 8.14
C ARG A 295 -11.15 1.18 8.38
N LEU A 296 -11.72 1.74 7.33
CA LEU A 296 -12.52 2.97 7.41
C LEU A 296 -13.79 2.77 8.25
N VAL A 297 -14.45 1.62 8.13
CA VAL A 297 -15.69 1.33 8.88
C VAL A 297 -15.47 1.33 10.40
N LEU A 298 -14.39 0.72 10.92
CA LEU A 298 -14.08 0.80 12.36
C LEU A 298 -13.76 2.21 12.80
N GLY A 299 -13.01 2.93 11.96
CA GLY A 299 -12.69 4.33 12.18
C GLY A 299 -13.90 5.26 12.25
N GLN A 300 -15.02 4.85 11.66
CA GLN A 300 -16.28 5.60 11.60
C GLN A 300 -17.30 5.15 12.65
N LYS A 301 -17.01 4.08 13.41
CA LYS A 301 -17.90 3.58 14.48
C LYS A 301 -17.81 4.38 15.78
N GLY A 302 -16.86 5.30 15.88
CA GLY A 302 -16.75 6.28 16.96
C GLY A 302 -16.19 7.59 16.41
N ASP A 303 -16.26 8.64 17.22
CA ASP A 303 -15.67 9.93 16.87
C ASP A 303 -14.18 9.93 17.21
N GLY A 304 -13.32 10.29 16.25
CA GLY A 304 -11.87 10.37 16.45
C GLY A 304 -11.16 9.05 16.84
N VAL A 305 -11.64 7.89 16.38
CA VAL A 305 -11.09 6.56 16.74
C VAL A 305 -9.66 6.36 16.22
N ASP A 306 -8.70 6.15 17.11
CA ASP A 306 -7.33 5.80 16.75
C ASP A 306 -7.25 4.43 16.08
N VAL A 307 -6.44 4.30 15.03
CA VAL A 307 -6.30 3.05 14.27
C VAL A 307 -4.85 2.58 14.26
N LEU A 308 -4.63 1.39 14.81
CA LEU A 308 -3.35 0.69 14.77
C LEU A 308 -3.46 -0.54 13.88
N VAL A 309 -2.65 -0.58 12.83
CA VAL A 309 -2.61 -1.70 11.90
C VAL A 309 -1.35 -2.51 12.16
N MET A 310 -1.46 -3.85 12.21
CA MET A 310 -0.33 -4.75 12.40
C MET A 310 -0.11 -5.60 11.16
N THR A 311 1.17 -5.84 10.83
CA THR A 311 1.52 -6.73 9.73
C THR A 311 2.79 -7.52 9.99
N ALA A 312 2.77 -8.81 9.65
CA ALA A 312 3.96 -9.65 9.63
C ALA A 312 4.74 -9.56 8.32
N THR A 313 4.08 -9.15 7.23
CA THR A 313 4.72 -9.05 5.92
C THR A 313 5.47 -7.73 5.80
N PRO A 314 6.79 -7.74 5.57
CA PRO A 314 7.51 -6.51 5.32
C PRO A 314 7.02 -5.89 4.02
N ILE A 315 6.49 -4.67 4.10
CA ILE A 315 6.26 -3.86 2.91
C ILE A 315 7.64 -3.41 2.45
N PRO A 316 8.02 -3.63 1.17
CA PRO A 316 9.27 -3.10 0.63
C PRO A 316 9.35 -1.61 0.94
N ARG A 317 10.42 -1.17 1.62
CA ARG A 317 10.63 0.26 1.98
C ARG A 317 10.73 1.21 0.77
N THR A 318 10.67 0.67 -0.44
CA THR A 318 10.71 1.40 -1.71
C THR A 318 9.32 1.70 -2.29
N LEU A 319 8.24 1.31 -1.61
CA LEU A 319 6.86 1.70 -1.95
C LEU A 319 6.45 2.98 -1.20
#